data_AF-A0A3P7IG00-F1
#
_entry.id   AF-A0A3P7IG00-F1
#
_cell.length_a   1.000
_cell.length_b   1.000
_cell.length_c   1.000
_cell.angle_alpha   90.00
_cell.angle_beta   90.00
_cell.angle_gamma   90.00
#
_symmetry.space_group_name_H-M   'P 1'
#
loop_
_entity.id
_entity.type
_entity.pdbx_description
1 polymer ?
#
loop_
_entity_poly.entity_id
_entity_poly.type
_entity_poly.pdbx_seq_one_letter_code
_entity_poly.pdbx_strand_id
1 'polypeptide(L)'
;MFRRILSRAVAVSAGVQLCAAATALSDKELAKKPECHLVVEEAERLEENLEKINQTTEFNYHAMMYRKDVIALEHSLESLGRHGFNTSQSTVEQAYETLKKYEDLKNAEVQWRLARALVEKAFWSRDLNEKMRLLHEAHDMAKQAITLAGDSNCAGAHKWYAIVLHRLEDLDKKADHYTEMVKHLEMAAKFDKEDAYTVHLLGKIVFGLI
;
A
#
# COMPACT_ATOMS: atom_id res chain seq x y z
N MET A 1 58.00 -33.78 -9.58
CA MET A 1 56.71 -34.14 -10.21
C MET A 1 55.61 -33.41 -9.48
N PHE A 2 55.11 -32.30 -10.03
CA PHE A 2 54.10 -31.46 -9.40
C PHE A 2 52.72 -32.11 -9.51
N ARG A 3 52.11 -32.52 -8.39
CA ARG A 3 50.71 -32.94 -8.36
C ARG A 3 49.83 -31.71 -8.18
N ARG A 4 49.10 -31.33 -9.23
CA ARG A 4 48.01 -30.35 -9.15
C ARG A 4 46.87 -30.98 -8.34
N ILE A 5 46.60 -30.47 -7.15
CA ILE A 5 45.37 -30.77 -6.42
C ILE A 5 44.35 -29.73 -6.85
N LEU A 6 43.29 -30.19 -7.53
CA LEU A 6 42.12 -29.37 -7.85
C LEU A 6 41.33 -29.16 -6.56
N SER A 7 41.53 -28.02 -5.91
CA SER A 7 40.60 -27.54 -4.88
C SER A 7 39.27 -27.25 -5.57
N ARG A 8 38.22 -28.00 -5.22
CA ARG A 8 36.86 -27.72 -5.68
C ARG A 8 36.47 -26.33 -5.19
N ALA A 9 36.39 -25.38 -6.12
CA ALA A 9 35.75 -24.10 -5.88
C ALA A 9 34.25 -24.36 -5.72
N VAL A 10 33.71 -24.10 -4.52
CA VAL A 10 32.27 -23.96 -4.33
C VAL A 10 31.93 -22.55 -4.82
N ALA A 11 31.34 -22.48 -6.01
CA ALA A 11 30.82 -21.24 -6.58
C ALA A 11 29.54 -20.87 -5.82
N VAL A 12 29.63 -19.96 -4.85
CA VAL A 12 28.45 -19.33 -4.26
C VAL A 12 28.02 -18.17 -5.17
N SER A 13 26.89 -18.35 -5.82
CA SER A 13 26.27 -17.36 -6.69
C SER A 13 25.66 -16.23 -5.87
N ALA A 14 26.40 -15.15 -5.62
CA ALA A 14 25.90 -13.78 -5.52
C ALA A 14 27.06 -12.79 -5.25
N GLY A 15 27.55 -12.14 -6.31
CA GLY A 15 27.97 -10.73 -6.28
C GLY A 15 29.13 -10.25 -5.38
N VAL A 16 29.92 -11.10 -4.72
CA VAL A 16 31.12 -10.64 -3.99
C VAL A 16 32.38 -11.11 -4.73
N GLN A 17 33.21 -10.14 -5.11
CA GLN A 17 34.46 -10.31 -5.84
C GLN A 17 35.44 -11.16 -5.02
N LEU A 18 35.53 -12.46 -5.32
CA LEU A 18 36.56 -13.35 -4.78
C LEU A 18 37.90 -13.01 -5.45
N CYS A 19 38.72 -12.18 -4.79
CA CYS A 19 40.12 -12.04 -5.14
C CYS A 19 40.81 -13.39 -4.90
N ALA A 20 41.08 -14.13 -5.99
CA ALA A 20 41.86 -15.35 -5.94
C ALA A 20 43.32 -15.03 -5.61
N ALA A 21 43.64 -14.93 -4.32
CA ALA A 21 45.02 -14.88 -3.84
C ALA A 21 45.60 -16.31 -3.88
N ALA A 22 46.25 -16.66 -4.99
CA ALA A 22 47.03 -17.89 -5.08
C ALA A 22 48.34 -17.73 -4.29
N THR A 23 48.34 -18.10 -3.01
CA THR A 23 49.57 -18.22 -2.23
C THR A 23 50.27 -19.54 -2.58
N ALA A 24 51.49 -19.44 -3.11
CA ALA A 24 52.34 -20.61 -3.36
C ALA A 24 52.82 -21.16 -2.01
N LEU A 25 52.16 -22.19 -1.49
CA LEU A 25 52.56 -22.91 -0.28
C LEU A 25 53.81 -23.76 -0.59
N SER A 26 54.88 -23.58 0.21
CA SER A 26 56.09 -24.40 0.09
C SER A 26 55.88 -25.82 0.63
N ASP A 27 56.66 -26.80 0.17
CA ASP A 27 56.56 -28.21 0.56
C ASP A 27 56.65 -28.45 2.09
N LYS A 28 57.21 -27.51 2.87
CA LYS A 28 57.24 -27.57 4.34
C LYS A 28 55.87 -27.30 4.99
N GLU A 29 55.04 -26.48 4.36
CA GLU A 29 53.68 -26.20 4.83
C GLU A 29 52.70 -27.33 4.45
N LEU A 30 53.01 -28.10 3.40
CA LEU A 30 52.25 -29.30 3.00
C LEU A 30 52.38 -30.48 3.98
N ALA A 31 53.41 -30.49 4.82
CA ALA A 31 53.65 -31.57 5.78
C ALA A 31 52.78 -31.46 7.05
N LYS A 32 52.24 -30.27 7.35
CA LYS A 32 51.19 -30.08 8.35
C LYS A 32 49.84 -30.32 7.69
N LYS A 33 49.43 -31.58 7.56
CA LYS A 33 48.03 -31.86 7.20
C LYS A 33 47.15 -31.26 8.30
N PRO A 34 46.24 -30.30 7.98
CA PRO A 34 45.23 -29.91 8.95
C PRO A 34 44.46 -31.18 9.29
N GLU A 35 44.29 -31.41 10.57
CA GLU A 35 43.58 -32.56 11.09
C GLU A 35 42.17 -32.49 10.53
N CYS A 36 41.72 -33.49 9.74
CA CYS A 36 40.51 -33.39 8.91
C CYS A 36 39.26 -32.95 9.69
N HIS A 37 39.23 -33.18 11.01
CA HIS A 37 38.16 -32.74 11.89
C HIS A 37 38.03 -31.20 11.96
N LEU A 38 39.13 -30.45 11.96
CA LEU A 38 39.12 -28.98 12.03
C LEU A 38 38.56 -28.36 10.75
N VAL A 39 38.86 -28.97 9.59
CA VAL A 39 38.37 -28.50 8.29
C VAL A 39 36.87 -28.73 8.15
N VAL A 40 36.36 -29.84 8.71
CA VAL A 40 34.92 -30.13 8.73
C VAL A 40 34.18 -29.18 9.67
N GLU A 41 34.72 -28.94 10.87
CA GLU A 41 34.12 -28.01 11.84
C GLU A 41 34.11 -26.56 11.33
N GLU A 42 35.15 -26.14 10.61
CA GLU A 42 35.21 -24.82 9.98
C GLU A 42 34.23 -24.70 8.80
N ALA A 43 34.02 -25.78 8.02
CA ALA A 43 33.02 -25.82 6.96
C ALA A 43 31.58 -25.74 7.52
N GLU A 44 31.26 -26.51 8.56
CA GLU A 44 29.94 -26.46 9.23
C GLU A 44 29.64 -25.07 9.81
N ARG A 45 30.64 -24.43 10.42
CA ARG A 45 30.55 -23.07 10.94
C ARG A 45 30.31 -22.03 9.85
N LEU A 46 30.93 -22.20 8.68
CA LEU A 46 30.71 -21.33 7.53
C LEU A 46 29.31 -21.50 6.95
N GLU A 47 28.78 -22.73 6.88
CA GLU A 47 27.41 -23.00 6.45
C GLU A 47 26.39 -22.36 7.39
N GLU A 48 26.55 -22.51 8.71
CA GLU A 48 25.67 -21.89 9.70
C GLU A 48 25.69 -20.35 9.63
N ASN A 49 26.87 -19.75 9.39
CA ASN A 49 27.02 -18.32 9.22
C ASN A 49 26.36 -17.81 7.93
N LEU A 50 26.48 -18.56 6.83
CA LEU A 50 25.82 -18.24 5.56
C LEU A 50 24.30 -18.26 5.71
N GLU A 51 23.76 -19.24 6.45
CA GLU A 51 22.32 -19.32 6.71
C GLU A 51 21.82 -18.14 7.55
N LYS A 52 22.55 -17.75 8.60
CA LYS A 52 22.25 -16.54 9.40
C LYS A 52 22.29 -15.25 8.57
N ILE A 53 23.27 -15.11 7.68
CA ILE A 53 23.38 -13.95 6.78
C ILE A 53 22.21 -13.91 5.79
N ASN A 54 21.83 -15.05 5.22
CA ASN A 54 20.68 -15.12 4.31
C ASN A 54 19.37 -14.76 5.02
N GLN A 55 19.12 -15.32 6.21
CA GLN A 55 17.94 -14.98 7.01
C GLN A 55 17.90 -13.49 7.38
N THR A 56 19.06 -12.91 7.74
CA THR A 56 19.16 -11.47 8.04
C THR A 56 18.92 -10.61 6.80
N THR A 57 19.44 -11.02 5.65
CA THR A 57 19.23 -10.32 4.37
C THR A 57 17.77 -10.35 3.95
N GLU A 58 17.11 -11.51 4.03
CA GLU A 58 15.68 -11.69 3.76
C GLU A 58 14.82 -10.83 4.69
N PHE A 59 15.11 -10.86 6.00
CA PHE A 59 14.43 -10.03 6.98
C PHE A 59 14.58 -8.53 6.68
N ASN A 60 15.80 -8.08 6.35
CA ASN A 60 16.07 -6.69 5.99
C ASN A 60 15.36 -6.27 4.69
N TYR A 61 15.29 -7.17 3.70
CA TYR A 61 14.56 -6.92 2.46
C TYR A 61 13.06 -6.75 2.73
N HIS A 62 12.47 -7.65 3.52
CA HIS A 62 11.07 -7.57 3.91
C HIS A 62 10.80 -6.28 4.70
N ALA A 63 11.61 -5.96 5.71
CA ALA A 63 11.49 -4.73 6.49
C ALA A 63 11.60 -3.46 5.62
N MET A 64 12.47 -3.46 4.61
CA MET A 64 12.58 -2.37 3.65
C MET A 64 11.32 -2.28 2.76
N MET A 65 10.78 -3.40 2.31
CA MET A 65 9.55 -3.43 1.51
C MET A 65 8.37 -2.87 2.29
N TYR A 66 8.13 -3.38 3.51
CA TYR A 66 7.10 -2.88 4.41
C TYR A 66 7.22 -1.37 4.64
N ARG A 67 8.44 -0.86 4.83
CA ARG A 67 8.67 0.59 4.99
C ARG A 67 8.24 1.36 3.75
N LYS A 68 8.60 0.90 2.54
CA LYS A 68 8.22 1.58 1.29
C LYS A 68 6.70 1.59 1.10
N ASP A 69 6.07 0.48 1.43
CA ASP A 69 4.63 0.26 1.35
C ASP A 69 3.85 1.18 2.29
N VAL A 70 4.31 1.32 3.54
CA VAL A 70 3.74 2.27 4.51
C VAL A 70 3.91 3.72 4.05
N ILE A 71 5.11 4.10 3.57
CA ILE A 71 5.36 5.46 3.06
C ILE A 71 4.45 5.77 1.87
N ALA A 72 4.28 4.82 0.95
CA ALA A 72 3.39 4.98 -0.20
C ALA A 72 1.93 5.14 0.23
N LEU A 73 1.49 4.36 1.23
CA LEU A 73 0.16 4.48 1.80
C LEU A 73 -0.04 5.86 2.44
N GLU A 74 0.85 6.28 3.34
CA GLU A 74 0.82 7.59 3.99
C GLU A 74 0.75 8.74 2.96
N HIS A 75 1.65 8.73 1.97
CA HIS A 75 1.64 9.71 0.89
C HIS A 75 0.31 9.70 0.13
N SER A 76 -0.28 8.54 -0.14
CA SER A 76 -1.58 8.44 -0.82
C SER A 76 -2.71 9.03 0.03
N LEU A 77 -2.72 8.76 1.34
CA LEU A 77 -3.69 9.32 2.28
C LEU A 77 -3.60 10.85 2.37
N GLU A 78 -2.38 11.39 2.41
CA GLU A 78 -2.10 12.83 2.44
C GLU A 78 -2.42 13.52 1.12
N SER A 79 -2.07 12.91 -0.01
CA SER A 79 -2.24 13.48 -1.34
C SER A 79 -3.72 13.69 -1.72
N LEU A 80 -4.61 12.80 -1.24
CA LEU A 80 -6.05 13.04 -1.33
C LEU A 80 -6.45 14.17 -0.38
N GLY A 81 -5.94 14.18 0.85
CA GLY A 81 -6.28 15.19 1.85
C GLY A 81 -7.69 14.98 2.44
N ARG A 82 -8.19 15.98 3.17
CA ARG A 82 -9.42 15.86 3.98
C ARG A 82 -10.69 16.40 3.32
N HIS A 83 -10.63 17.59 2.70
CA HIS A 83 -11.85 18.34 2.35
C HIS A 83 -12.12 18.52 0.84
N GLY A 84 -11.09 18.81 0.04
CA GLY A 84 -11.26 19.15 -1.38
C GLY A 84 -11.22 17.93 -2.31
N PHE A 85 -11.59 18.13 -3.58
CA PHE A 85 -11.28 17.21 -4.68
C PHE A 85 -9.86 17.45 -5.19
N ASN A 86 -9.20 16.44 -5.74
CA ASN A 86 -7.91 16.60 -6.40
C ASN A 86 -8.08 17.24 -7.78
N THR A 87 -7.09 18.05 -8.15
CA THR A 87 -7.01 18.69 -9.47
C THR A 87 -6.26 17.84 -10.50
N SER A 88 -5.52 16.83 -10.05
CA SER A 88 -4.63 16.01 -10.87
C SER A 88 -5.14 14.58 -10.97
N GLN A 89 -5.46 14.14 -12.19
CA GLN A 89 -5.88 12.75 -12.46
C GLN A 89 -4.79 11.73 -12.10
N SER A 90 -3.51 12.04 -12.34
CA SER A 90 -2.41 11.12 -12.03
C SER A 90 -2.24 10.91 -10.52
N THR A 91 -2.49 11.94 -9.71
CA THR A 91 -2.45 11.84 -8.25
C THR A 91 -3.56 10.92 -7.73
N VAL A 92 -4.77 11.06 -8.27
CA VAL A 92 -5.90 10.18 -7.94
C VAL A 92 -5.61 8.73 -8.34
N GLU A 93 -5.06 8.51 -9.53
CA GLU A 93 -4.72 7.18 -10.02
C GLU A 93 -3.65 6.52 -9.12
N GLN A 94 -2.58 7.25 -8.78
CA GLN A 94 -1.53 6.73 -7.89
C GLN A 94 -2.07 6.39 -6.49
N ALA A 95 -2.94 7.23 -5.95
CA ALA A 95 -3.56 6.99 -4.66
C ALA A 95 -4.49 5.77 -4.70
N TYR A 96 -5.30 5.64 -5.76
CA TYR A 96 -6.15 4.48 -5.99
C TYR A 96 -5.33 3.18 -6.04
N GLU A 97 -4.32 3.11 -6.89
CA GLU A 97 -3.47 1.92 -7.06
C GLU A 97 -2.76 1.52 -5.76
N THR A 98 -2.41 2.50 -4.92
CA THR A 98 -1.81 2.22 -3.61
C THR A 98 -2.85 1.75 -2.60
N LEU A 99 -3.97 2.45 -2.48
CA LEU A 99 -5.03 2.12 -1.52
C LEU A 99 -5.71 0.80 -1.83
N LYS A 100 -5.83 0.44 -3.11
CA LYS A 100 -6.44 -0.81 -3.55
C LYS A 100 -5.68 -2.04 -3.01
N LYS A 101 -4.35 -1.95 -2.85
CA LYS A 101 -3.53 -3.01 -2.22
C LYS A 101 -3.90 -3.29 -0.76
N TYR A 102 -4.57 -2.34 -0.11
CA TYR A 102 -4.98 -2.42 1.28
C TYR A 102 -6.51 -2.39 1.42
N GLU A 103 -7.26 -2.76 0.36
CA GLU A 103 -8.73 -2.76 0.41
C GLU A 103 -9.29 -3.72 1.48
N ASP A 104 -8.57 -4.78 1.81
CA ASP A 104 -8.96 -5.72 2.87
C ASP A 104 -8.63 -5.22 4.28
N LEU A 105 -7.88 -4.10 4.40
CA LEU A 105 -7.55 -3.52 5.68
C LEU A 105 -8.83 -2.95 6.31
N LYS A 106 -9.20 -3.49 7.48
CA LYS A 106 -10.35 -3.06 8.28
C LYS A 106 -10.07 -1.73 9.00
N ASN A 107 -9.87 -0.67 8.22
CA ASN A 107 -9.62 0.68 8.72
C ASN A 107 -10.51 1.68 7.99
N ALA A 108 -11.32 2.43 8.74
CA ALA A 108 -12.25 3.41 8.17
C ALA A 108 -11.56 4.47 7.29
N GLU A 109 -10.38 4.96 7.71
CA GLU A 109 -9.61 5.99 6.99
C GLU A 109 -9.14 5.55 5.61
N VAL A 110 -8.81 4.27 5.47
CA VAL A 110 -8.43 3.67 4.18
C VAL A 110 -9.67 3.48 3.31
N GLN A 111 -10.75 2.94 3.88
CA GLN A 111 -11.98 2.63 3.14
C GLN A 111 -12.63 3.89 2.55
N TRP A 112 -12.80 4.96 3.32
CA TRP A 112 -13.43 6.17 2.78
C TRP A 112 -12.54 6.91 1.78
N ARG A 113 -11.21 6.82 1.92
CA ARG A 113 -10.28 7.39 0.93
C ARG A 113 -10.22 6.58 -0.36
N LEU A 114 -10.37 5.25 -0.28
CA LEU A 114 -10.52 4.42 -1.47
C LEU A 114 -11.83 4.74 -2.19
N ALA A 115 -12.95 4.87 -1.46
CA ALA A 115 -14.23 5.32 -2.02
C ALA A 115 -14.10 6.68 -2.71
N ARG A 116 -13.40 7.63 -2.07
CA ARG A 116 -13.07 8.92 -2.66
C ARG A 116 -12.28 8.77 -3.96
N ALA A 117 -11.19 8.02 -3.96
CA ALA A 117 -10.35 7.84 -5.14
C ALA A 117 -11.16 7.25 -6.31
N LEU A 118 -12.05 6.31 -6.04
CA LEU A 118 -12.99 5.75 -7.02
C LEU A 118 -13.97 6.80 -7.57
N VAL A 119 -14.57 7.66 -6.72
CA VAL A 119 -15.44 8.77 -7.16
C VAL A 119 -14.68 9.74 -8.07
N GLU A 120 -13.47 10.13 -7.68
CA GLU A 120 -12.66 11.05 -8.47
C GLU A 120 -12.20 10.42 -9.79
N LYS A 121 -11.83 9.14 -9.78
CA LYS A 121 -11.52 8.38 -11.01
C LYS A 121 -12.76 8.28 -11.93
N ALA A 122 -13.94 8.07 -11.35
CA ALA A 122 -15.21 8.04 -12.08
C ALA A 122 -15.53 9.40 -12.73
N PHE A 123 -15.18 10.52 -12.08
CA PHE A 123 -15.34 11.86 -12.64
C PHE A 123 -14.55 12.05 -13.96
N TRP A 124 -13.34 11.51 -14.03
CA TRP A 124 -12.50 11.56 -15.23
C TRP A 124 -12.85 10.52 -16.30
N SER A 125 -13.67 9.52 -15.96
CA SER A 125 -14.13 8.52 -16.93
C SER A 125 -15.12 9.10 -17.93
N ARG A 126 -14.88 8.83 -19.21
CA ARG A 126 -15.79 9.14 -20.33
C ARG A 126 -16.77 8.00 -20.63
N ASP A 127 -16.49 6.79 -20.16
CA ASP A 127 -17.37 5.65 -20.32
C ASP A 127 -18.37 5.59 -19.17
N LEU A 128 -19.66 5.56 -19.52
CA LEU A 128 -20.76 5.49 -18.56
C LEU A 128 -20.78 4.16 -17.81
N ASN A 129 -20.44 3.05 -18.48
CA ASN A 129 -20.40 1.74 -17.82
C ASN A 129 -19.30 1.69 -16.77
N GLU A 130 -18.10 2.17 -17.14
CA GLU A 130 -17.00 2.29 -16.18
C GLU A 130 -17.31 3.26 -15.05
N LYS A 131 -17.94 4.41 -15.35
CA LYS A 131 -18.37 5.37 -14.31
C LYS A 131 -19.35 4.71 -13.32
N MET A 132 -20.33 3.97 -13.82
CA MET A 132 -21.30 3.25 -12.99
C MET A 132 -20.60 2.18 -12.13
N ARG A 133 -19.70 1.39 -12.72
CA ARG A 133 -18.90 0.38 -12.01
C ARG A 133 -18.10 0.99 -10.87
N LEU A 134 -17.35 2.07 -11.14
CA LEU A 134 -16.53 2.76 -10.15
C LEU A 134 -17.37 3.35 -9.01
N LEU A 135 -18.55 3.90 -9.31
CA LEU A 135 -19.43 4.48 -8.28
C LEU A 135 -20.10 3.42 -7.40
N HIS A 136 -20.47 2.26 -7.95
CA HIS A 136 -20.94 1.14 -7.13
C HIS A 136 -19.84 0.59 -6.24
N GLU A 137 -18.61 0.45 -6.76
CA GLU A 137 -17.45 0.07 -5.96
C GLU A 137 -17.19 1.09 -4.84
N ALA A 138 -17.27 2.39 -5.16
CA ALA A 138 -17.13 3.47 -4.18
C ALA A 138 -18.21 3.41 -3.10
N HIS A 139 -19.44 3.06 -3.46
CA HIS A 139 -20.56 2.92 -2.53
C HIS A 139 -20.27 1.84 -1.49
N ASP A 140 -19.78 0.69 -1.93
CA ASP A 140 -19.48 -0.44 -1.05
C ASP A 140 -18.35 -0.10 -0.07
N MET A 141 -17.27 0.53 -0.58
CA MET A 141 -16.16 0.99 0.25
C MET A 141 -16.59 2.06 1.26
N ALA A 142 -17.41 3.04 0.85
CA ALA A 142 -17.91 4.09 1.75
C ALA A 142 -18.85 3.52 2.83
N LYS A 143 -19.71 2.57 2.48
CA LYS A 143 -20.59 1.89 3.43
C LYS A 143 -19.80 1.04 4.44
N GLN A 144 -18.75 0.37 3.98
CA GLN A 144 -17.82 -0.33 4.86
C GLN A 144 -17.10 0.64 5.79
N ALA A 145 -16.67 1.81 5.31
CA ALA A 145 -16.05 2.84 6.13
C ALA A 145 -16.95 3.32 7.27
N ILE A 146 -18.25 3.56 7.00
CA ILE A 146 -19.24 3.93 8.02
C ILE A 146 -19.38 2.80 9.06
N THR A 147 -19.45 1.55 8.60
CA THR A 147 -19.60 0.40 9.50
C THR A 147 -18.38 0.24 10.41
N LEU A 148 -17.17 0.44 9.88
CA LEU A 148 -15.92 0.38 10.63
C LEU A 148 -15.75 1.57 11.58
N ALA A 149 -16.26 2.74 11.20
CA ALA A 149 -16.23 3.93 12.04
C ALA A 149 -17.12 3.76 13.28
N GLY A 150 -18.26 3.07 13.17
CA GLY A 150 -19.20 2.91 14.29
C GLY A 150 -19.63 4.27 14.85
N ASP A 151 -19.48 4.45 16.17
CA ASP A 151 -19.79 5.72 16.84
C ASP A 151 -18.64 6.75 16.80
N SER A 152 -17.54 6.45 16.10
CA SER A 152 -16.43 7.40 15.96
C SER A 152 -16.79 8.56 15.03
N ASN A 153 -16.24 9.75 15.31
CA ASN A 153 -16.45 10.96 14.53
C ASN A 153 -15.70 10.94 13.18
N CYS A 154 -16.00 9.99 12.30
CA CYS A 154 -15.36 9.87 10.99
C CYS A 154 -16.12 10.71 9.93
N ALA A 155 -15.87 12.02 9.91
CA ALA A 155 -16.53 12.95 8.98
C ALA A 155 -16.35 12.54 7.51
N GLY A 156 -15.14 12.08 7.14
CA GLY A 156 -14.82 11.64 5.78
C GLY A 156 -15.70 10.50 5.28
N ALA A 157 -15.95 9.48 6.11
CA ALA A 157 -16.81 8.35 5.74
C ALA A 157 -18.25 8.81 5.43
N HIS A 158 -18.82 9.65 6.30
CA HIS A 158 -20.16 10.20 6.11
C HIS A 158 -20.24 11.09 4.85
N LYS A 159 -19.27 11.99 4.67
CA LYS A 159 -19.21 12.89 3.52
C LYS A 159 -19.14 12.13 2.20
N TRP A 160 -18.17 11.22 2.07
CA TRP A 160 -17.94 10.53 0.81
C TRP A 160 -19.06 9.53 0.49
N TYR A 161 -19.70 8.94 1.50
CA TYR A 161 -20.91 8.16 1.27
C TYR A 161 -22.04 8.99 0.64
N ALA A 162 -22.33 10.17 1.20
CA ALA A 162 -23.34 11.06 0.64
C ALA A 162 -22.98 11.56 -0.78
N ILE A 163 -21.70 11.87 -1.03
CA ILE A 163 -21.22 12.23 -2.38
C ILE A 163 -21.44 11.08 -3.36
N VAL A 164 -21.14 9.83 -2.97
CA VAL A 164 -21.36 8.67 -3.84
C VAL A 164 -22.83 8.53 -4.20
N LEU A 165 -23.74 8.61 -3.21
CA LEU A 165 -25.18 8.55 -3.45
C LEU A 165 -25.63 9.66 -4.42
N HIS A 166 -25.17 10.89 -4.23
CA HIS A 166 -25.46 12.00 -5.13
C HIS A 166 -25.02 11.72 -6.58
N ARG A 167 -23.83 11.12 -6.76
CA ARG A 167 -23.33 10.75 -8.08
C ARG A 167 -24.10 9.58 -8.71
N LEU A 168 -24.62 8.65 -7.91
CA LEU A 168 -25.44 7.55 -8.40
C LEU A 168 -26.83 8.03 -8.85
N GLU A 169 -27.47 8.95 -8.12
CA GLU A 169 -28.72 9.59 -8.57
C GLU A 169 -28.55 10.39 -9.88
N ASP A 170 -27.35 10.90 -10.14
CA ASP A 170 -27.05 11.55 -11.42
C ASP A 170 -27.10 10.58 -12.61
N LEU A 171 -26.83 9.30 -12.38
CA LEU A 171 -26.87 8.25 -13.40
C LEU A 171 -28.21 7.51 -13.44
N ASP A 172 -28.86 7.31 -12.29
CA ASP A 172 -30.19 6.72 -12.18
C ASP A 172 -31.17 7.71 -11.55
N LYS A 173 -31.89 8.43 -12.41
CA LYS A 173 -32.89 9.43 -11.99
C LYS A 173 -34.12 8.85 -11.30
N LYS A 174 -34.25 7.52 -11.22
CA LYS A 174 -35.32 6.85 -10.47
C LYS A 174 -34.92 6.54 -9.03
N ALA A 175 -33.64 6.58 -8.70
CA ALA A 175 -33.15 6.40 -7.35
C ALA A 175 -33.52 7.63 -6.49
N ASP A 176 -33.95 7.38 -5.26
CA ASP A 176 -34.17 8.40 -4.23
C ASP A 176 -33.32 8.05 -3.01
N HIS A 177 -32.24 8.81 -2.84
CA HIS A 177 -31.29 8.73 -1.75
C HIS A 177 -31.32 10.01 -0.90
N TYR A 178 -32.30 10.90 -1.10
CA TYR A 178 -32.34 12.23 -0.46
C TYR A 178 -32.19 12.16 1.06
N THR A 179 -33.00 11.31 1.70
CA THR A 179 -33.00 11.16 3.17
C THR A 179 -31.66 10.67 3.70
N GLU A 180 -31.02 9.72 3.00
CA GLU A 180 -29.71 9.21 3.39
C GLU A 180 -28.61 10.25 3.18
N MET A 181 -28.61 10.94 2.04
CA MET A 181 -27.63 12.00 1.74
C MET A 181 -27.66 13.11 2.78
N VAL A 182 -28.85 13.64 3.09
CA VAL A 182 -29.01 14.72 4.08
C VAL A 182 -28.51 14.27 5.45
N LYS A 183 -28.95 13.09 5.92
CA LYS A 183 -28.51 12.53 7.20
C LYS A 183 -26.98 12.45 7.30
N HIS A 184 -26.33 11.89 6.27
CA HIS A 184 -24.88 11.69 6.30
C HIS A 184 -24.12 13.01 6.16
N LEU A 185 -24.62 13.98 5.38
CA LEU A 185 -24.00 15.31 5.29
C LEU A 185 -24.14 16.12 6.59
N GLU A 186 -25.28 16.03 7.28
CA GLU A 186 -25.45 16.65 8.60
C GLU A 186 -24.48 16.06 9.63
N MET A 187 -24.30 14.74 9.63
CA MET A 187 -23.30 14.07 10.48
C MET A 187 -21.88 14.52 10.14
N ALA A 188 -21.52 14.58 8.86
CA ALA A 188 -20.21 15.04 8.42
C ALA A 188 -19.95 16.50 8.84
N ALA A 189 -20.91 17.41 8.64
CA ALA A 189 -20.79 18.81 9.05
C ALA A 189 -20.71 18.99 10.58
N LYS A 190 -21.36 18.10 11.34
CA LYS A 190 -21.27 18.09 12.81
C LYS A 190 -19.88 17.65 13.27
N PHE A 191 -19.31 16.62 12.64
CA PHE A 191 -18.02 16.05 13.01
C PHE A 191 -16.84 16.91 12.55
N ASP A 192 -16.97 17.57 11.40
CA ASP A 192 -15.95 18.45 10.85
C ASP A 192 -16.55 19.81 10.47
N LYS A 193 -16.36 20.79 11.35
CA LYS A 193 -16.91 22.14 11.21
C LYS A 193 -16.09 23.02 10.26
N GLU A 194 -14.88 22.59 9.90
CA GLU A 194 -13.98 23.34 9.02
C GLU A 194 -14.21 22.99 7.54
N ASP A 195 -14.92 21.89 7.28
CA ASP A 195 -15.25 21.44 5.94
C ASP A 195 -16.40 22.23 5.30
N ALA A 196 -16.05 23.40 4.77
CA ALA A 196 -16.98 24.26 4.04
C ALA A 196 -17.66 23.56 2.85
N TYR A 197 -17.03 22.56 2.24
CA TYR A 197 -17.62 21.86 1.10
C TYR A 197 -18.81 21.00 1.52
N THR A 198 -18.74 20.33 2.67
CA THR A 198 -19.86 19.53 3.20
C THR A 198 -21.08 20.41 3.45
N VAL A 199 -20.90 21.59 4.04
CA VAL A 199 -21.99 22.55 4.28
C VAL A 199 -22.56 23.09 2.96
N HIS A 200 -21.68 23.42 2.00
CA HIS A 200 -22.10 23.86 0.67
C HIS A 200 -22.94 22.79 -0.06
N LEU A 201 -22.48 21.53 -0.05
CA LEU A 201 -23.19 20.42 -0.68
C LEU A 201 -24.54 20.15 -0.01
N LEU A 202 -24.60 20.20 1.33
CA LEU A 202 -25.84 20.09 2.09
C LEU A 202 -26.82 21.20 1.67
N GLY A 203 -26.35 22.45 1.59
CA GLY A 203 -27.16 23.57 1.13
C GLY A 203 -27.69 23.40 -0.28
N LYS A 204 -26.86 22.90 -1.21
CA LYS A 204 -27.26 22.57 -2.58
C LYS A 204 -28.36 21.51 -2.64
N ILE A 205 -28.24 20.43 -1.85
CA ILE A 205 -29.21 19.32 -1.84
C ILE A 205 -30.53 19.74 -1.18
N VAL A 206 -30.49 20.46 -0.06
CA VAL A 206 -31.68 20.82 0.71
C VAL A 206 -32.45 21.98 0.07
N PHE A 207 -31.74 22.99 -0.46
CA PHE A 207 -32.34 24.24 -0.91
C PHE A 207 -32.23 24.48 -2.43
N GLY A 208 -31.59 23.58 -3.17
CA GLY A 208 -31.41 23.75 -4.62
C GLY A 208 -30.56 24.96 -4.99
N LEU A 209 -29.65 25.41 -4.12
CA LEU A 209 -28.81 26.58 -4.36
C LEU A 209 -27.88 26.32 -5.56
N ILE A 210 -28.05 27.10 -6.63
CA ILE A 210 -27.22 27.11 -7.85
C ILE A 210 -26.14 28.18 -7.72
#